data_AF-A0A6J7F338-F1
#
_entry.id   AF-A0A6J7F338-F1
#
_cell.length_a   1.000
_cell.length_b   1.000
_cell.length_c   1.000
_cell.angle_alpha   90.00
_cell.angle_beta   90.00
_cell.angle_gamma   90.00
#
_symmetry.space_group_name_H-M   'P 1'
#
loop_
_entity.id
_entity.type
_entity.pdbx_description
1 polymer ?
#
loop_
_entity_poly.entity_id
_entity_poly.type
_entity_poly.pdbx_seq_one_letter_code
_entity_poly.pdbx_strand_id
1 'polypeptide(L)'
;MRLPKLRGFKNPARVEYQAVNVSTINALFPKGGDVTVADLIAKGAVRDSLPVKVLGNGDIAVKVTVTAHAFSASAIEKIAAAGGSTATL
;
A
#
# COMPACT_ATOMS: atom_id res chain seq x y z
N MET A 1 29.66 -21.84 18.35
CA MET A 1 28.59 -21.13 19.08
C MET A 1 29.18 -19.94 19.84
N ARG A 2 29.57 -18.83 19.16
CA ARG A 2 30.18 -17.63 19.78
C ARG A 2 29.44 -16.33 19.44
N LEU A 3 28.26 -16.43 18.82
CA LEU A 3 27.43 -15.29 18.45
C LEU A 3 26.40 -15.01 19.55
N PRO A 4 26.30 -13.76 20.05
CA PRO A 4 25.28 -13.37 21.01
C PRO A 4 23.88 -13.48 20.40
N LYS A 5 22.88 -13.69 21.26
CA LYS A 5 21.47 -13.67 20.85
C LYS A 5 21.11 -12.32 20.26
N LEU A 6 20.23 -12.34 19.25
CA LEU A 6 19.68 -11.10 18.68
C LEU A 6 19.00 -10.29 19.78
N ARG A 7 19.26 -8.98 19.79
CA ARG A 7 18.74 -8.05 20.79
C ARG A 7 17.24 -7.79 20.56
N GLY A 8 16.52 -7.49 21.62
CA GLY A 8 15.11 -7.10 21.58
C GLY A 8 14.14 -8.25 21.85
N PHE A 9 12.85 -8.01 21.59
CA PHE A 9 11.76 -8.97 21.75
C PHE A 9 10.76 -8.83 20.60
N LYS A 10 9.99 -9.89 20.34
CA LYS A 10 8.89 -9.84 19.36
C LYS A 10 7.65 -9.27 20.05
N ASN A 11 7.18 -8.09 19.63
CA ASN A 11 5.95 -7.50 20.16
C ASN A 11 4.73 -8.32 19.70
N PRO A 12 3.92 -8.91 20.61
CA PRO A 12 2.71 -9.65 20.25
C PRO A 12 1.61 -8.76 19.65
N ALA A 13 1.57 -7.47 20.00
CA ALA A 13 0.58 -6.51 19.54
C ALA A 13 0.98 -5.78 18.25
N ARG A 14 1.97 -6.30 17.49
CA ARG A 14 2.41 -5.69 16.23
C ARG A 14 1.31 -5.83 15.17
N VAL A 15 0.79 -4.71 14.69
CA VAL A 15 -0.08 -4.69 13.49
C VAL A 15 0.80 -4.79 12.25
N GLU A 16 0.69 -5.90 11.53
CA GLU A 16 1.39 -6.10 10.28
C GLU A 16 0.55 -5.56 9.12
N TYR A 17 1.14 -4.63 8.36
CA TYR A 17 0.49 -4.10 7.17
C TYR A 17 0.96 -4.85 5.94
N GLN A 18 0.04 -5.09 5.02
CA GLN A 18 0.37 -5.55 3.68
C GLN A 18 0.73 -4.34 2.81
N ALA A 19 1.92 -4.37 2.23
CA ALA A 19 2.44 -3.29 1.41
C ALA A 19 1.97 -3.43 -0.04
N VAL A 20 1.47 -2.32 -0.62
CA VAL A 20 1.14 -2.22 -2.06
C VAL A 20 1.85 -1.01 -2.63
N ASN A 21 2.56 -1.16 -3.75
CA ASN A 21 3.26 -0.06 -4.39
C ASN A 21 2.40 0.65 -5.44
N VAL A 22 2.64 1.94 -5.64
CA VAL A 22 1.97 2.72 -6.70
C VAL A 22 2.22 2.15 -8.11
N SER A 23 3.38 1.53 -8.36
CA SER A 23 3.63 0.82 -9.63
C SER A 23 2.68 -0.36 -9.86
N THR A 24 2.38 -1.12 -8.81
CA THR A 24 1.42 -2.24 -8.88
C THR A 24 0.01 -1.71 -9.14
N ILE A 25 -0.37 -0.60 -8.50
CA ILE A 25 -1.66 0.07 -8.76
C ILE A 25 -1.74 0.53 -10.22
N ASN A 26 -0.68 1.16 -10.74
CA ASN A 26 -0.63 1.61 -12.12
C ASN A 26 -0.77 0.45 -13.12
N ALA A 27 -0.12 -0.69 -12.86
CA ALA A 27 -0.23 -1.88 -13.70
C ALA A 27 -1.62 -2.53 -13.66
N LEU A 28 -2.26 -2.54 -12.48
CA LEU A 28 -3.58 -3.16 -12.30
C LEU A 28 -4.73 -2.26 -12.75
N PHE A 29 -4.54 -0.94 -12.74
CA PHE A 29 -5.57 0.06 -13.10
C PHE A 29 -5.07 1.00 -14.21
N PRO A 30 -4.82 0.49 -15.44
CA PRO A 30 -4.29 1.30 -16.53
C PRO A 30 -5.26 2.39 -17.03
N LYS A 31 -6.57 2.24 -16.77
CA LYS A 31 -7.60 3.23 -17.08
C LYS A 31 -7.89 4.20 -15.93
N GLY A 32 -7.31 3.95 -14.76
CA GLY A 32 -7.57 4.72 -13.55
C GLY A 32 -8.90 4.37 -12.91
N GLY A 33 -9.36 5.26 -12.04
CA GLY A 33 -10.63 5.13 -11.33
C GLY A 33 -10.46 4.94 -9.83
N ASP A 34 -11.50 4.39 -9.22
CA ASP A 34 -11.54 4.17 -7.77
C ASP A 34 -10.90 2.82 -7.44
N VAL A 35 -9.99 2.83 -6.48
CA VAL A 35 -9.25 1.66 -6.00
C VAL A 35 -9.56 1.48 -4.53
N THR A 36 -10.47 0.56 -4.25
CA THR A 36 -10.79 0.16 -2.88
C THR A 36 -9.95 -1.04 -2.45
N VAL A 37 -9.95 -1.34 -1.15
CA VAL A 37 -9.33 -2.57 -0.62
C VAL A 37 -9.96 -3.81 -1.26
N ALA A 38 -11.28 -3.81 -1.52
CA ALA A 38 -11.96 -4.92 -2.17
C ALA A 38 -11.47 -5.15 -3.61
N ASP A 39 -11.24 -4.07 -4.38
CA ASP A 39 -10.71 -4.18 -5.75
C ASP A 39 -9.27 -4.70 -5.77
N LEU A 40 -8.47 -4.29 -4.78
CA LEU A 40 -7.11 -4.81 -4.61
C LEU A 40 -7.11 -6.31 -4.27
N ILE A 41 -8.08 -6.78 -3.48
CA ILE A 41 -8.26 -8.21 -3.20
C ILE A 41 -8.69 -8.96 -4.46
N ALA A 42 -9.70 -8.43 -5.18
CA ALA A 42 -10.22 -9.06 -6.39
C ALA A 42 -9.15 -9.22 -7.49
N LYS A 43 -8.23 -8.26 -7.58
CA LYS A 43 -7.08 -8.32 -8.51
C LYS A 43 -5.86 -9.08 -7.96
N GLY A 44 -5.95 -9.62 -6.74
CA GLY A 44 -4.89 -10.41 -6.12
C GLY A 44 -3.67 -9.61 -5.64
N ALA A 45 -3.79 -8.29 -5.50
CA ALA A 45 -2.72 -7.44 -4.99
C ALA A 45 -2.52 -7.58 -3.47
N VAL A 46 -3.61 -7.87 -2.75
CA VAL A 46 -3.63 -8.04 -1.29
C VAL A 46 -4.53 -9.20 -0.89
N ARG A 47 -4.37 -9.68 0.35
CA ARG A 47 -5.23 -10.68 0.98
C ARG A 47 -6.18 -9.96 1.93
N ASP A 48 -7.33 -10.57 2.25
CA ASP A 48 -8.31 -9.93 3.16
C ASP A 48 -7.84 -9.84 4.62
N SER A 49 -6.78 -10.57 4.96
CA SER A 49 -6.45 -10.90 6.35
C SER A 49 -5.73 -9.77 7.10
N LEU A 50 -5.19 -8.77 6.39
CA LEU A 50 -4.30 -7.77 6.96
C LEU A 50 -4.64 -6.36 6.44
N PRO A 51 -4.41 -5.31 7.26
CA PRO A 51 -4.60 -3.93 6.83
C PRO A 51 -3.59 -3.56 5.73
N VAL A 52 -4.02 -2.71 4.81
CA VAL A 52 -3.24 -2.37 3.61
C VAL A 52 -2.56 -1.02 3.77
N LYS A 53 -1.26 -0.98 3.50
CA LYS A 53 -0.46 0.25 3.43
C LYS A 53 0.05 0.48 2.01
N VAL A 54 -0.26 1.65 1.45
CA VAL A 54 0.21 2.05 0.12
C VAL A 54 1.57 2.74 0.22
N LEU A 55 2.52 2.33 -0.63
CA LEU A 55 3.89 2.79 -0.67
C LEU A 55 4.23 3.42 -2.03
N GLY A 56 5.09 4.44 -2.01
CA GLY A 56 5.42 5.25 -3.19
C GLY A 56 6.49 4.68 -4.13
N ASN A 57 6.68 3.37 -4.21
CA ASN A 57 7.68 2.80 -5.13
C ASN A 57 7.14 2.75 -6.59
N GLY A 58 7.95 3.24 -7.53
CA GLY A 58 7.62 3.40 -8.95
C GLY A 58 6.71 4.61 -9.25
N ASP A 59 6.22 4.70 -10.48
CA ASP A 59 5.49 5.87 -10.97
C ASP A 59 4.03 5.55 -11.29
N ILE A 60 3.20 6.59 -11.16
CA ILE A 60 1.77 6.52 -11.43
C ILE A 60 1.43 7.68 -12.37
N ALA A 61 0.96 7.34 -13.57
CA ALA A 61 0.61 8.33 -14.60
C ALA A 61 -0.91 8.52 -14.72
N VAL A 62 -1.67 7.67 -14.03
CA VAL A 62 -3.11 7.59 -14.16
C VAL A 62 -3.78 8.21 -12.94
N LYS A 63 -4.89 8.90 -13.14
CA LYS A 63 -5.70 9.44 -12.05
C LYS A 63 -6.39 8.31 -11.30
N VAL A 64 -6.10 8.20 -10.01
CA VAL A 64 -6.64 7.13 -9.15
C VAL A 64 -7.14 7.72 -7.83
N THR A 65 -8.32 7.27 -7.39
CA THR A 65 -8.82 7.53 -6.03
C THR A 65 -8.54 6.29 -5.20
N VAL A 66 -7.60 6.33 -4.27
CA VAL A 66 -7.20 5.14 -3.50
C VAL A 66 -7.75 5.22 -2.08
N THR A 67 -8.48 4.19 -1.67
CA THR A 67 -8.99 4.03 -0.30
C THR A 67 -8.29 2.87 0.39
N ALA A 68 -7.51 3.17 1.44
CA ALA A 68 -6.71 2.17 2.17
C ALA A 68 -6.53 2.55 3.65
N HIS A 69 -5.91 1.68 4.45
CA HIS A 69 -5.74 1.89 5.88
C HIS A 69 -4.58 2.85 6.22
N ALA A 70 -3.55 2.88 5.39
CA ALA A 70 -2.40 3.75 5.58
C ALA A 70 -1.70 4.09 4.26
N PHE A 71 -1.03 5.23 4.22
CA PHE A 71 -0.25 5.69 3.08
C PHE A 71 1.14 6.15 3.53
N SER A 72 2.16 5.98 2.68
CA SER A 72 3.45 6.67 2.87
C SER A 72 3.37 8.09 2.31
N ALA A 73 4.17 9.00 2.86
CA ALA A 73 4.25 10.39 2.36
C ALA A 73 4.55 10.42 0.85
N SER A 74 5.52 9.62 0.41
CA SER A 74 5.87 9.48 -1.01
C SER A 74 4.74 8.92 -1.89
N ALA A 75 3.83 8.12 -1.34
CA ALA A 75 2.68 7.62 -2.10
C ALA A 75 1.66 8.73 -2.29
N ILE A 76 1.37 9.50 -1.23
CA ILE A 76 0.43 10.63 -1.26
C ILE A 76 0.89 11.66 -2.30
N GLU A 77 2.17 12.04 -2.26
CA GLU A 77 2.76 13.01 -3.20
C GLU A 77 2.63 12.53 -4.66
N LYS A 78 2.95 11.28 -4.95
CA LYS A 78 2.86 10.72 -6.30
C LYS A 78 1.43 10.60 -6.81
N ILE A 79 0.51 10.18 -5.95
CA ILE A 79 -0.92 10.08 -6.29
C ILE A 79 -1.51 11.48 -6.54
N ALA A 80 -1.15 12.46 -5.71
CA ALA A 80 -1.56 13.85 -5.90
C ALA A 80 -0.97 14.47 -7.17
N ALA A 81 0.29 14.16 -7.51
CA ALA A 81 0.94 14.60 -8.74
C ALA A 81 0.25 14.06 -10.00
N ALA A 82 -0.31 12.84 -9.94
CA ALA A 82 -1.14 12.26 -10.99
C ALA A 82 -2.59 12.79 -11.01
N GLY A 83 -2.92 13.76 -10.14
CA GLY A 83 -4.26 14.34 -10.02
C GLY A 83 -5.27 13.43 -9.31
N GLY A 84 -4.80 12.40 -8.61
CA GLY A 84 -5.59 11.46 -7.83
C GLY A 84 -5.89 11.94 -6.41
N SER A 85 -6.57 11.10 -5.63
CA SER A 85 -6.89 11.37 -4.22
C SER A 85 -6.65 10.14 -3.36
N THR A 86 -6.30 10.36 -2.09
CA THR A 86 -6.08 9.30 -1.09
C THR A 86 -7.07 9.46 0.06
N ALA A 87 -7.83 8.41 0.35
CA ALA A 87 -8.75 8.35 1.48
C ALA A 87 -8.29 7.27 2.47
N THR A 88 -8.16 7.67 3.72
CA THR A 88 -7.86 6.74 4.82
C THR A 88 -9.17 6.17 5.39
N LEU A 89 -9.20 4.86 5.61
CA LEU A 89 -10.31 4.15 6.28
C LEU A 89 -10.33 4.36 7.80
#